data_AF-A0A971F9V6-F1
#
_entry.id   AF-A0A971F9V6-F1
#
_cell.length_a   1.000
_cell.length_b   1.000
_cell.length_c   1.000
_cell.angle_alpha   90.00
_cell.angle_beta   90.00
_cell.angle_gamma   90.00
#
_symmetry.space_group_name_H-M   'P 1'
#
loop_
_entity.id
_entity.type
_entity.pdbx_description
1 polymer ?
#
loop_
_entity_poly.entity_id
_entity_poly.type
_entity_poly.pdbx_seq_one_letter_code
_entity_poly.pdbx_strand_id
1 'polypeptide(L)'
;MIAAVLGLALAGLTFLPPEEAPGLWAGGPKPLSGEALTNYRPADLDGDGAPELLFPDRVWFQREGWFPAEARASLPATLAGKTLDVFQGALYGLGNGRLAATRWTGEAFEPLFDQALDAPLEDRGGVSRFLHDLDGDGVPEVVCAEERGLRIFARKGDAYRPAGLLAVYPDLSLEEPPASTLWPRPRRQLTFPARRLSCDVTCGAMTVAILFPQPGPGGRPAYARRTHPLSLEGGGYAVEPAAGVWHGRPVEPFLRPCRLNGDDIPDFAGVRMSHTRGRVLNTPVMEYWATLDGGKTFAVRRSVCVPGFRPQGGFMDMDGDGLSDLVTEGSPLFDRGARETAAHLVTKHTLPHEVRVYPQTPEGFAEEPALTFQTDLDLGGGLWEQPPALARYAAGQLVQHWGDFNGDGRRDLLARTGGARVEVFLARDGAFSRAADAVLPVPEDAQVFTADVNGDGCWDVVARMAGPENAEGRTLVFRTARGDAP
;
A
#
# COMPACT_ATOMS: atom_id res chain seq x y z
N MET A 1 -32.32 10.76 -8.69
CA MET A 1 -32.35 10.45 -10.12
C MET A 1 -30.91 10.23 -10.56
N ILE A 2 -30.50 8.97 -10.71
CA ILE A 2 -29.19 8.62 -11.27
C ILE A 2 -29.31 8.92 -12.77
N ALA A 3 -28.61 9.96 -13.23
CA ALA A 3 -28.55 10.29 -14.65
C ALA A 3 -27.93 9.08 -15.38
N ALA A 4 -28.56 8.67 -16.48
CA ALA A 4 -28.06 7.61 -17.33
C ALA A 4 -26.59 7.84 -17.65
N VAL A 5 -25.76 6.84 -17.36
CA VAL A 5 -24.36 6.77 -17.78
C VAL A 5 -24.39 6.74 -19.30
N LEU A 6 -24.16 7.90 -19.94
CA LEU A 6 -23.78 7.92 -21.34
C LEU A 6 -22.32 7.46 -21.35
N GLY A 7 -22.10 6.15 -21.50
CA GLY A 7 -20.82 5.59 -21.86
C GLY A 7 -20.45 6.11 -23.25
N LEU A 8 -19.81 7.28 -23.30
CA LEU A 8 -19.06 7.68 -24.48
C LEU A 8 -17.80 6.81 -24.46
N ALA A 9 -17.87 5.67 -25.13
CA ALA A 9 -16.73 4.83 -25.44
C ALA A 9 -15.77 5.63 -26.33
N LEU A 10 -14.87 6.38 -25.69
CA LEU A 10 -13.74 6.99 -26.33
C LEU A 10 -12.53 6.10 -26.01
N ALA A 11 -12.02 5.44 -27.04
CA ALA A 11 -10.74 4.74 -27.05
C ALA A 11 -10.61 3.44 -26.23
N GLY A 12 -11.67 2.63 -26.13
CA GLY A 12 -11.58 1.23 -25.67
C GLY A 12 -11.70 1.02 -24.16
N LEU A 13 -11.96 2.09 -23.40
CA LEU A 13 -12.26 2.03 -21.97
C LEU A 13 -13.77 2.18 -21.75
N THR A 14 -14.38 1.20 -21.08
CA THR A 14 -15.81 1.23 -20.74
C THR A 14 -15.97 1.01 -19.24
N PHE A 15 -16.80 1.84 -18.60
CA PHE A 15 -17.23 1.62 -17.22
C PHE A 15 -18.67 1.14 -17.21
N LEU A 16 -18.93 0.11 -16.43
CA LEU A 16 -20.29 -0.35 -16.14
C LEU A 16 -21.02 0.67 -15.25
N PRO A 17 -22.38 0.66 -15.24
CA PRO A 17 -23.14 1.44 -14.28
C PRO A 17 -22.69 1.15 -12.83
N PRO A 18 -22.61 2.16 -11.96
CA PRO A 18 -22.08 1.95 -10.61
C PRO A 18 -22.97 1.04 -9.79
N GLU A 19 -22.35 0.14 -9.05
CA GLU A 19 -23.02 -0.80 -8.16
C GLU A 19 -22.74 -0.47 -6.69
N GLU A 20 -23.70 -0.77 -5.80
CA GLU A 20 -23.56 -0.48 -4.36
C GLU A 20 -22.80 -1.59 -3.63
N ALA A 21 -21.72 -1.19 -2.96
CA ALA A 21 -20.84 -2.08 -2.18
C ALA A 21 -20.70 -1.56 -0.74
N PRO A 22 -21.79 -1.54 0.07
CA PRO A 22 -21.77 -0.94 1.40
C PRO A 22 -20.67 -1.55 2.29
N GLY A 23 -19.90 -0.68 2.94
CA GLY A 23 -18.78 -1.09 3.79
C GLY A 23 -17.47 -1.40 3.05
N LEU A 24 -17.48 -1.56 1.72
CA LEU A 24 -16.24 -1.68 0.94
C LEU A 24 -15.46 -0.37 0.97
N TRP A 25 -14.15 -0.47 1.16
CA TRP A 25 -13.27 0.69 1.15
C TRP A 25 -11.94 0.37 0.47
N ALA A 26 -11.53 1.28 -0.41
CA ALA A 26 -10.20 1.40 -0.96
C ALA A 26 -9.61 2.76 -0.56
N GLY A 27 -8.28 2.81 -0.43
CA GLY A 27 -7.49 3.98 -0.11
C GLY A 27 -6.34 4.16 -1.11
N GLY A 28 -5.41 5.06 -0.78
CA GLY A 28 -4.20 5.27 -1.58
C GLY A 28 -3.33 4.01 -1.66
N PRO A 29 -2.29 4.03 -2.51
CA PRO A 29 -1.43 2.89 -2.71
C PRO A 29 -0.65 2.63 -1.42
N LYS A 30 -0.52 1.35 -1.06
CA LYS A 30 0.42 0.89 -0.06
C LYS A 30 1.81 1.39 -0.47
N PRO A 31 2.54 2.06 0.43
CA PRO A 31 3.87 2.56 0.10
C PRO A 31 4.73 1.42 -0.47
N LEU A 32 5.36 1.67 -1.62
CA LEU A 32 6.39 0.81 -2.23
C LEU A 32 5.90 -0.49 -2.89
N SER A 33 4.66 -0.95 -2.63
CA SER A 33 4.10 -2.10 -3.36
C SER A 33 3.14 -1.70 -4.48
N GLY A 34 2.64 -0.46 -4.50
CA GLY A 34 1.70 0.03 -5.51
C GLY A 34 0.27 -0.53 -5.40
N GLU A 35 0.08 -1.63 -4.66
CA GLU A 35 -1.25 -2.19 -4.35
C GLU A 35 -2.16 -1.18 -3.63
N ALA A 36 -3.46 -1.21 -3.91
CA ALA A 36 -4.42 -0.41 -3.17
C ALA A 36 -4.49 -0.84 -1.69
N LEU A 37 -4.60 0.14 -0.78
CA LEU A 37 -4.94 -0.14 0.61
C LEU A 37 -6.44 -0.42 0.73
N THR A 38 -6.81 -1.59 1.21
CA THR A 38 -8.21 -2.04 1.27
C THR A 38 -8.58 -2.52 2.68
N ASN A 39 -9.88 -2.58 2.98
CA ASN A 39 -10.39 -3.22 4.21
C ASN A 39 -10.74 -4.70 4.04
N TYR A 40 -10.45 -5.25 2.86
CA TYR A 40 -10.59 -6.66 2.51
C TYR A 40 -9.26 -7.18 1.94
N ARG A 41 -9.12 -8.50 1.86
CA ARG A 41 -8.04 -9.17 1.13
C ARG A 41 -8.64 -10.04 0.01
N PRO A 42 -8.23 -9.85 -1.25
CA PRO A 42 -8.55 -10.78 -2.33
C PRO A 42 -8.02 -12.19 -2.03
N ALA A 43 -8.85 -13.21 -2.17
CA ALA A 43 -8.43 -14.61 -2.08
C ALA A 43 -9.44 -15.52 -2.76
N ASP A 44 -8.99 -16.48 -3.57
CA ASP A 44 -9.84 -17.52 -4.14
C ASP A 44 -10.15 -18.58 -3.05
N LEU A 45 -11.38 -18.57 -2.56
CA LEU A 45 -11.90 -19.40 -1.48
C LEU A 45 -12.84 -20.51 -1.97
N ASP A 46 -13.47 -20.34 -3.12
CA ASP A 46 -14.35 -21.35 -3.72
C ASP A 46 -13.71 -22.16 -4.87
N GLY A 47 -12.50 -21.78 -5.28
CA GLY A 47 -11.66 -22.51 -6.23
C GLY A 47 -12.04 -22.27 -7.69
N ASP A 48 -12.82 -21.24 -7.99
CA ASP A 48 -13.22 -20.90 -9.36
C ASP A 48 -12.16 -20.04 -10.11
N GLY A 49 -11.10 -19.64 -9.41
CA GLY A 49 -9.99 -18.85 -9.94
C GLY A 49 -10.24 -17.33 -9.91
N ALA A 50 -11.44 -16.87 -9.56
CA ALA A 50 -11.74 -15.48 -9.30
C ALA A 50 -11.54 -15.17 -7.81
N PRO A 51 -11.09 -13.96 -7.43
CA PRO A 51 -10.90 -13.64 -6.03
C PRO A 51 -12.21 -13.29 -5.31
N GLU A 52 -12.37 -13.83 -4.11
CA GLU A 52 -13.30 -13.33 -3.11
C GLU A 52 -12.74 -12.17 -2.29
N LEU A 53 -13.66 -11.36 -1.76
CA LEU A 53 -13.31 -10.33 -0.79
C LEU A 53 -13.40 -10.89 0.63
N LEU A 54 -12.26 -11.20 1.23
CA LEU A 54 -12.17 -11.59 2.64
C LEU A 54 -12.09 -10.35 3.54
N PHE A 55 -13.14 -10.08 4.29
CA PHE A 55 -13.17 -9.08 5.36
C PHE A 55 -12.87 -9.71 6.73
N PRO A 56 -12.59 -8.91 7.77
CA PRO A 56 -12.41 -9.42 9.13
C PRO A 56 -13.58 -10.24 9.71
N ASP A 57 -14.81 -10.02 9.23
CA ASP A 57 -16.04 -10.60 9.80
C ASP A 57 -16.94 -11.33 8.78
N ARG A 58 -16.63 -11.24 7.49
CA ARG A 58 -17.46 -11.79 6.40
C ARG A 58 -16.63 -12.06 5.13
N VAL A 59 -17.22 -12.81 4.21
CA VAL A 59 -16.66 -13.07 2.86
C VAL A 59 -17.71 -12.69 1.83
N TRP A 60 -17.30 -12.02 0.76
CA TRP A 60 -18.16 -11.78 -0.40
C TRP A 60 -17.69 -12.65 -1.56
N PHE A 61 -18.54 -13.58 -1.98
CA PHE A 61 -18.30 -14.49 -3.09
C PHE A 61 -18.51 -13.81 -4.43
N GLN A 62 -17.58 -14.01 -5.35
CA GLN A 62 -17.68 -13.41 -6.67
C GLN A 62 -18.61 -14.23 -7.56
N ARG A 63 -19.48 -13.57 -8.31
CA ARG A 63 -20.39 -14.15 -9.30
C ARG A 63 -20.40 -13.25 -10.52
N GLU A 64 -19.97 -13.78 -11.66
CA GLU A 64 -19.96 -13.06 -12.95
C GLU A 64 -19.27 -11.67 -12.84
N GLY A 65 -18.12 -11.61 -12.17
CA GLY A 65 -17.36 -10.36 -12.00
C GLY A 65 -17.84 -9.44 -10.87
N TRP A 66 -18.87 -9.82 -10.10
CA TRP A 66 -19.46 -8.97 -9.05
C TRP A 66 -19.76 -9.70 -7.74
N PHE A 67 -20.14 -8.94 -6.71
CA PHE A 67 -20.38 -9.41 -5.33
C PHE A 67 -21.85 -9.18 -4.90
N PRO A 68 -22.80 -9.98 -5.41
CA PRO A 68 -24.22 -9.79 -5.12
C PRO A 68 -24.54 -10.10 -3.65
N ALA A 69 -25.64 -9.55 -3.13
CA ALA A 69 -25.95 -9.58 -1.69
C ALA A 69 -26.17 -11.01 -1.17
N GLU A 70 -26.77 -11.87 -1.98
CA GLU A 70 -27.02 -13.30 -1.72
C GLU A 70 -25.74 -14.15 -1.68
N ALA A 71 -24.65 -13.66 -2.28
CA ALA A 71 -23.34 -14.33 -2.28
C ALA A 71 -22.44 -13.84 -1.15
N ARG A 72 -22.98 -13.17 -0.12
CA ARG A 72 -22.21 -12.68 1.03
C ARG A 72 -22.44 -13.60 2.23
N ALA A 73 -21.37 -14.19 2.75
CA ALA A 73 -21.42 -15.12 3.86
C ALA A 73 -20.76 -14.53 5.11
N SER A 74 -21.34 -14.77 6.28
CA SER A 74 -20.68 -14.52 7.56
C SER A 74 -19.62 -15.58 7.84
N LEU A 75 -18.57 -15.21 8.57
CA LEU A 75 -17.59 -16.18 9.03
C LEU A 75 -18.22 -17.17 10.03
N PRO A 76 -17.78 -18.44 10.02
CA PRO A 76 -18.20 -19.41 11.02
C PRO A 76 -17.73 -18.99 12.41
N ALA A 77 -18.49 -19.35 13.44
CA ALA A 77 -18.20 -18.96 14.83
C ALA A 77 -16.81 -19.40 15.33
N THR A 78 -16.24 -20.45 14.72
CA THR A 78 -14.87 -20.93 15.01
C THR A 78 -13.77 -20.00 14.50
N LEU A 79 -14.07 -19.09 13.57
CA LEU A 79 -13.13 -18.15 12.95
C LEU A 79 -13.43 -16.69 13.29
N ALA A 80 -14.69 -16.36 13.62
CA ALA A 80 -15.10 -15.00 13.95
C ALA A 80 -14.22 -14.38 15.06
N GLY A 81 -13.71 -13.18 14.79
CA GLY A 81 -12.87 -12.41 15.74
C GLY A 81 -11.41 -12.86 15.81
N LYS A 82 -11.01 -13.94 15.13
CA LYS A 82 -9.62 -14.39 15.07
C LYS A 82 -8.80 -13.63 14.03
N THR A 83 -7.48 -13.80 14.09
CA THR A 83 -6.60 -13.41 12.98
C THR A 83 -6.74 -14.42 11.85
N LEU A 84 -7.03 -13.94 10.64
CA LEU A 84 -7.38 -14.76 9.48
C LEU A 84 -6.24 -14.81 8.47
N ASP A 85 -6.00 -15.97 7.90
CA ASP A 85 -5.14 -16.16 6.74
C ASP A 85 -5.73 -17.24 5.81
N VAL A 86 -5.27 -17.30 4.57
CA VAL A 86 -5.81 -18.16 3.52
C VAL A 86 -4.67 -18.84 2.83
N PHE A 87 -4.83 -20.14 2.62
CA PHE A 87 -3.87 -20.96 1.91
C PHE A 87 -4.61 -22.00 1.08
N GLN A 88 -4.39 -22.00 -0.24
CA GLN A 88 -5.01 -22.93 -1.20
C GLN A 88 -6.53 -23.10 -0.98
N GLY A 89 -7.26 -21.96 -0.93
CA GLY A 89 -8.71 -21.91 -0.73
C GLY A 89 -9.23 -22.30 0.65
N ALA A 90 -8.38 -22.74 1.58
CA ALA A 90 -8.77 -22.95 2.96
C ALA A 90 -8.57 -21.66 3.78
N LEU A 91 -9.59 -21.29 4.55
CA LEU A 91 -9.58 -20.15 5.46
C LEU A 91 -9.18 -20.62 6.86
N TYR A 92 -8.08 -20.08 7.37
CA TYR A 92 -7.54 -20.37 8.70
C TYR A 92 -7.81 -19.19 9.64
N GLY A 93 -8.07 -19.52 10.91
CA GLY A 93 -8.23 -18.56 11.99
C GLY A 93 -7.39 -18.95 13.20
N LEU A 94 -6.50 -18.05 13.59
CA LEU A 94 -5.62 -18.18 14.74
C LEU A 94 -6.00 -17.14 15.80
N GLY A 95 -6.31 -17.60 17.01
CA GLY A 95 -6.73 -16.75 18.11
C GLY A 95 -7.30 -17.55 19.27
N ASN A 96 -7.33 -16.94 20.47
CA ASN A 96 -7.83 -17.56 21.69
C ASN A 96 -7.23 -18.97 21.99
N GLY A 97 -5.92 -19.15 21.71
CA GLY A 97 -5.21 -20.41 21.94
C GLY A 97 -5.66 -21.56 21.02
N ARG A 98 -6.30 -21.25 19.88
CA ARG A 98 -6.79 -22.24 18.92
C ARG A 98 -6.42 -21.87 17.49
N LEU A 99 -6.15 -22.92 16.70
CA LEU A 99 -6.09 -22.85 15.24
C LEU A 99 -7.26 -23.66 14.68
N ALA A 100 -8.08 -23.01 13.86
CA ALA A 100 -9.14 -23.67 13.12
C ALA A 100 -8.98 -23.37 11.63
N ALA A 101 -9.37 -24.32 10.79
CA ALA A 101 -9.44 -24.12 9.35
C ALA A 101 -10.78 -24.61 8.83
N THR A 102 -11.31 -23.89 7.86
CA THR A 102 -12.56 -24.22 7.17
C THR A 102 -12.37 -24.08 5.68
N ARG A 103 -13.21 -24.77 4.91
CA ARG A 103 -13.28 -24.64 3.45
C ARG A 103 -14.70 -24.32 3.04
N TRP A 104 -14.86 -23.46 2.05
CA TRP A 104 -16.16 -23.19 1.46
C TRP A 104 -16.57 -24.33 0.52
N THR A 105 -17.82 -24.78 0.60
CA THR A 105 -18.34 -25.87 -0.25
C THR A 105 -19.30 -25.41 -1.35
N GLY A 106 -19.46 -24.10 -1.52
CA GLY A 106 -20.47 -23.50 -2.39
C GLY A 106 -21.69 -23.00 -1.61
N GLU A 107 -22.01 -23.63 -0.48
CA GLU A 107 -23.18 -23.30 0.35
C GLU A 107 -22.80 -22.86 1.77
N ALA A 108 -21.76 -23.47 2.36
CA ALA A 108 -21.36 -23.21 3.72
C ALA A 108 -19.85 -23.40 3.94
N PHE A 109 -19.36 -22.88 5.06
CA PHE A 109 -18.03 -23.20 5.55
C PHE A 109 -18.06 -24.52 6.31
N GLU A 110 -17.36 -25.53 5.79
CA GLU A 110 -17.16 -26.81 6.46
C GLU A 110 -15.83 -26.82 7.24
N PRO A 111 -15.81 -27.31 8.48
CA PRO A 111 -14.58 -27.39 9.27
C PRO A 111 -13.65 -28.47 8.71
N LEU A 112 -12.40 -28.08 8.42
CA LEU A 112 -11.33 -29.02 8.11
C LEU A 112 -10.73 -29.58 9.40
N PHE A 113 -10.48 -28.71 10.37
CA PHE A 113 -10.06 -29.07 11.72
C PHE A 113 -10.26 -27.89 12.67
N ASP A 114 -10.31 -28.18 13.96
CA ASP A 114 -10.27 -27.20 15.03
C ASP A 114 -9.46 -27.78 16.20
N GLN A 115 -8.31 -27.20 16.48
CA GLN A 115 -7.39 -27.69 17.50
C GLN A 115 -6.93 -26.59 18.46
N ALA A 116 -6.55 -26.99 19.67
CA ALA A 116 -5.75 -26.14 20.52
C ALA A 116 -4.38 -25.90 19.87
N LEU A 117 -3.93 -24.66 19.88
CA LEU A 117 -2.60 -24.26 19.47
C LEU A 117 -2.17 -23.07 20.30
N ASP A 118 -1.18 -23.28 21.16
CA ASP A 118 -0.61 -22.23 22.01
C ASP A 118 0.40 -21.40 21.20
N ALA A 119 -0.11 -20.73 20.17
CA ALA A 119 0.68 -19.85 19.32
C ALA A 119 0.85 -18.48 20.02
N PRO A 120 2.08 -17.94 20.07
CA PRO A 120 2.38 -16.66 20.70
C PRO A 120 1.97 -15.48 19.81
N LEU A 121 0.80 -15.56 19.17
CA LEU A 121 0.26 -14.51 18.33
C LEU A 121 -0.78 -13.71 19.12
N GLU A 122 -0.60 -12.39 19.17
CA GLU A 122 -1.63 -11.50 19.72
C GLU A 122 -2.88 -11.60 18.85
N ASP A 123 -4.02 -11.88 19.47
CA ASP A 123 -5.30 -11.89 18.80
C ASP A 123 -5.75 -10.45 18.53
N ARG A 124 -5.29 -9.90 17.41
CA ARG A 124 -5.63 -8.54 16.97
C ARG A 124 -6.90 -8.49 16.12
N GLY A 125 -7.44 -9.67 15.76
CA GLY A 125 -8.50 -9.83 14.77
C GLY A 125 -8.07 -9.38 13.37
N GLY A 126 -8.88 -9.73 12.36
CA GLY A 126 -8.69 -9.29 10.99
C GLY A 126 -7.71 -10.12 10.19
N VAL A 127 -7.37 -9.67 8.97
CA VAL A 127 -6.62 -10.46 8.01
C VAL A 127 -5.12 -10.16 8.11
N SER A 128 -4.31 -11.21 8.26
CA SER A 128 -2.84 -11.11 8.35
C SER A 128 -2.17 -12.29 7.65
N ARG A 129 -0.84 -12.25 7.53
CA ARG A 129 -0.03 -13.36 7.02
C ARG A 129 0.64 -14.08 8.19
N PHE A 130 0.28 -15.35 8.39
CA PHE A 130 0.94 -16.25 9.34
C PHE A 130 1.15 -17.66 8.76
N LEU A 131 0.59 -17.95 7.59
CA LEU A 131 0.76 -19.21 6.87
C LEU A 131 1.86 -19.09 5.82
N HIS A 132 2.81 -20.02 5.85
CA HIS A 132 3.91 -20.11 4.90
C HIS A 132 4.20 -21.58 4.60
N ASP A 133 4.29 -21.95 3.33
CA ASP A 133 4.79 -23.26 2.92
C ASP A 133 6.32 -23.17 2.83
N LEU A 134 6.99 -23.45 3.94
CA LEU A 134 8.43 -23.21 4.07
C LEU A 134 9.24 -24.29 3.36
N ASP A 135 8.77 -25.54 3.38
CA ASP A 135 9.47 -26.69 2.80
C ASP A 135 8.95 -27.12 1.42
N GLY A 136 7.87 -26.51 0.94
CA GLY A 136 7.30 -26.75 -0.38
C GLY A 136 6.48 -28.04 -0.45
N ASP A 137 6.01 -28.57 0.67
CA ASP A 137 5.21 -29.80 0.71
C ASP A 137 3.72 -29.58 0.38
N GLY A 138 3.32 -28.32 0.21
CA GLY A 138 1.94 -27.92 -0.10
C GLY A 138 1.03 -27.85 1.13
N VAL A 139 1.56 -27.98 2.34
CA VAL A 139 0.88 -27.76 3.62
C VAL A 139 1.52 -26.54 4.28
N PRO A 140 0.74 -25.54 4.72
CA PRO A 140 1.34 -24.36 5.29
C PRO A 140 1.78 -24.59 6.73
N GLU A 141 2.99 -24.17 7.07
CA GLU A 141 3.43 -23.91 8.43
C GLU A 141 2.76 -22.65 8.99
N VAL A 142 2.49 -22.67 10.30
CA VAL A 142 2.15 -21.47 11.05
C VAL A 142 3.44 -20.86 11.61
N VAL A 143 3.75 -19.64 11.17
CA VAL A 143 4.91 -18.88 11.62
C VAL A 143 4.44 -17.73 12.51
N CYS A 144 4.92 -17.67 13.75
CA CYS A 144 4.56 -16.63 14.70
C CYS A 144 5.80 -15.97 15.29
N ALA A 145 5.79 -14.63 15.38
CA ALA A 145 6.81 -13.90 16.10
C ALA A 145 6.63 -14.08 17.61
N GLU A 146 7.68 -14.50 18.32
CA GLU A 146 7.75 -14.54 19.78
C GLU A 146 8.98 -13.78 20.28
N GLU A 147 9.12 -13.55 21.60
CA GLU A 147 10.21 -12.74 22.16
C GLU A 147 11.63 -13.20 21.73
N ARG A 148 11.83 -14.51 21.57
CA ARG A 148 13.14 -15.12 21.30
C ARG A 148 13.41 -15.42 19.83
N GLY A 149 12.45 -15.21 18.94
CA GLY A 149 12.58 -15.56 17.53
C GLY A 149 11.25 -15.88 16.86
N LEU A 150 11.30 -16.73 15.82
CA LEU A 150 10.13 -17.19 15.11
C LEU A 150 9.76 -18.60 15.57
N ARG A 151 8.57 -18.74 16.16
CA ARG A 151 7.96 -20.02 16.46
C ARG A 151 7.36 -20.60 15.18
N ILE A 152 7.72 -21.84 14.87
CA ILE A 152 7.12 -22.58 13.75
C ILE A 152 6.26 -23.70 14.31
N PHE A 153 5.04 -23.84 13.79
CA PHE A 153 4.23 -25.04 13.92
C PHE A 153 4.02 -25.66 12.55
N ALA A 154 4.37 -26.94 12.43
CA ALA A 154 4.18 -27.72 11.22
C ALA A 154 3.10 -28.77 11.45
N ARG A 155 2.44 -29.18 10.37
CA ARG A 155 1.44 -30.23 10.44
C ARG A 155 2.14 -31.59 10.51
N LYS A 156 1.89 -32.36 11.58
CA LYS A 156 2.41 -33.72 11.76
C LYS A 156 1.25 -34.70 11.84
N GLY A 157 0.98 -35.40 10.75
CA GLY A 157 -0.25 -36.18 10.58
C GLY A 157 -1.46 -35.25 10.53
N ASP A 158 -2.39 -35.42 11.46
CA ASP A 158 -3.66 -34.67 11.44
C ASP A 158 -3.65 -33.39 12.28
N ALA A 159 -2.53 -33.02 12.90
CA ALA A 159 -2.47 -31.90 13.82
C ALA A 159 -1.20 -31.03 13.67
N TYR A 160 -1.35 -29.73 13.87
CA TYR A 160 -0.24 -28.79 14.01
C TYR A 160 0.46 -28.99 15.36
N ARG A 161 1.78 -29.06 15.31
CA ARG A 161 2.65 -29.21 16.50
C ARG A 161 3.84 -28.27 16.40
N PRO A 162 4.42 -27.85 17.54
CA PRO A 162 5.67 -27.10 17.54
C PRO A 162 6.73 -27.85 16.72
N ALA A 163 7.30 -27.16 15.75
CA ALA A 163 8.28 -27.70 14.81
C ALA A 163 9.63 -26.98 14.88
N GLY A 164 9.70 -25.81 15.52
CA GLY A 164 10.99 -25.14 15.73
C GLY A 164 10.86 -23.82 16.47
N LEU A 165 12.00 -23.35 16.98
CA LEU A 165 12.22 -21.96 17.35
C LEU A 165 13.41 -21.45 16.56
N LEU A 166 13.17 -20.58 15.59
CA LEU A 166 14.24 -19.95 14.84
C LEU A 166 14.72 -18.72 15.61
N ALA A 167 15.85 -18.86 16.31
CA ALA A 167 16.52 -17.76 17.01
C ALA A 167 17.28 -16.86 16.02
N VAL A 168 16.52 -16.18 15.15
CA VAL A 168 17.04 -15.38 14.01
C VAL A 168 17.14 -13.89 14.31
N TYR A 169 16.55 -13.42 15.40
CA TYR A 169 16.53 -12.01 15.73
C TYR A 169 17.93 -11.47 16.05
N PRO A 170 18.20 -10.19 15.71
CA PRO A 170 19.43 -9.55 16.11
C PRO A 170 19.46 -9.32 17.62
N ASP A 171 20.65 -9.01 18.14
CA ASP A 171 20.81 -8.63 19.54
C ASP A 171 20.01 -7.37 19.86
N LEU A 172 19.48 -7.31 21.09
CA LEU A 172 18.80 -6.12 21.60
C LEU A 172 19.74 -4.92 21.56
N SER A 173 19.30 -3.85 20.91
CA SER A 173 20.01 -2.57 20.91
C SER A 173 19.60 -1.73 22.12
N LEU A 174 20.53 -0.98 22.69
CA LEU A 174 20.19 0.06 23.66
C LEU A 174 19.60 1.24 22.88
N GLU A 175 18.39 1.65 23.25
CA GLU A 175 17.81 2.87 22.74
C GLU A 175 18.37 4.04 23.55
N GLU A 176 19.23 4.84 22.92
CA GLU A 176 19.67 6.10 23.50
C GLU A 176 18.50 7.09 23.45
N PRO A 177 17.97 7.51 24.61
CA PRO A 177 16.88 8.47 24.60
C PRO A 177 17.36 9.81 24.05
N PRO A 178 16.47 10.59 23.40
CA PRO A 178 16.83 11.93 22.97
C PRO A 178 17.37 12.74 24.15
N ALA A 179 18.39 13.57 23.91
CA ALA A 179 19.04 14.36 24.94
C ALA A 179 18.00 15.10 25.80
N SER A 180 17.88 14.72 27.07
CA SER A 180 16.90 15.33 27.97
C SER A 180 17.21 16.82 28.15
N THR A 181 16.20 17.68 27.97
CA THR A 181 16.36 19.10 28.28
C THR A 181 16.26 19.27 29.80
N LEU A 182 17.40 19.53 30.44
CA LEU A 182 17.47 19.72 31.90
C LEU A 182 16.78 21.01 32.38
N TRP A 183 16.39 21.88 31.44
CA TRP A 183 15.72 23.17 31.70
C TRP A 183 14.67 23.50 30.62
N PRO A 184 13.55 24.16 31.01
CA PRO A 184 13.15 24.54 32.36
C PRO A 184 12.74 23.32 33.21
N ARG A 185 12.72 23.47 34.55
CA ARG A 185 12.42 22.38 35.51
C ARG A 185 11.19 21.51 35.17
N PRO A 186 10.09 22.04 34.60
CA PRO A 186 8.94 21.22 34.17
C PRO A 186 9.20 20.27 32.99
N ARG A 187 10.29 20.47 32.23
CA ARG A 187 10.69 19.62 31.10
C ARG A 187 11.77 18.59 31.44
N ARG A 188 12.20 18.51 32.71
CA ARG A 188 13.15 17.50 33.17
C ARG A 188 12.51 16.12 33.10
N GLN A 189 12.93 15.32 32.14
CA GLN A 189 12.61 13.90 32.09
C GLN A 189 13.89 13.10 32.40
N LEU A 190 13.84 12.30 33.46
CA LEU A 190 14.82 11.23 33.69
C LEU A 190 14.43 10.09 32.77
N THR A 191 15.20 9.88 31.71
CA THR A 191 14.93 8.80 30.76
C THR A 191 15.85 7.64 31.07
N PHE A 192 15.25 6.50 31.39
CA PHE A 192 15.99 5.26 31.60
C PHE A 192 16.33 4.64 30.23
N PRO A 193 17.50 4.00 30.08
CA PRO A 193 17.83 3.30 28.85
C PRO A 193 16.80 2.19 28.62
N ALA A 194 16.15 2.22 27.46
CA ALA A 194 15.28 1.15 27.00
C ALA A 194 16.09 0.19 26.11
N ARG A 195 15.62 -1.04 25.98
CA ARG A 195 16.11 -1.96 24.95
C ARG A 195 15.09 -1.98 23.83
N ARG A 196 15.58 -1.94 22.59
CA ARG A 196 14.75 -1.96 21.39
C ARG A 196 15.20 -3.07 20.46
N LEU A 197 14.22 -3.84 20.00
CA LEU A 197 14.32 -4.75 18.85
C LEU A 197 13.34 -4.24 17.80
N SER A 198 13.84 -4.04 16.58
CA SER A 198 13.02 -3.70 15.42
C SER A 198 13.65 -4.40 14.24
N CYS A 199 12.91 -5.26 13.56
CA CYS A 199 13.38 -5.91 12.36
C CYS A 199 12.22 -6.27 11.45
N ASP A 200 12.49 -6.31 10.16
CA ASP A 200 11.60 -6.87 9.16
C ASP A 200 12.02 -8.31 8.89
N VAL A 201 11.03 -9.20 8.78
CA VAL A 201 11.21 -10.64 8.61
C VAL A 201 10.60 -11.05 7.28
N THR A 202 11.40 -11.68 6.43
CA THR A 202 10.94 -12.26 5.17
C THR A 202 11.14 -13.77 5.22
N CYS A 203 10.05 -14.52 5.02
CA CYS A 203 10.08 -15.97 4.89
C CYS A 203 10.03 -16.35 3.41
N GLY A 204 11.02 -17.10 2.93
CA GLY A 204 11.06 -17.70 1.60
C GLY A 204 11.15 -19.21 1.69
N ALA A 205 11.29 -19.88 0.54
CA ALA A 205 11.49 -21.32 0.49
C ALA A 205 12.78 -21.69 1.24
N MET A 206 12.65 -22.47 2.32
CA MET A 206 13.72 -22.90 3.23
C MET A 206 14.69 -21.78 3.64
N THR A 207 14.21 -20.54 3.73
CA THR A 207 15.05 -19.37 4.04
C THR A 207 14.27 -18.34 4.87
N VAL A 208 14.96 -17.71 5.83
CA VAL A 208 14.45 -16.56 6.57
C VAL A 208 15.47 -15.43 6.50
N ALA A 209 15.05 -14.26 6.02
CA ALA A 209 15.88 -13.06 6.01
C ALA A 209 15.40 -12.06 7.06
N ILE A 210 16.35 -11.46 7.77
CA ILE A 210 16.12 -10.47 8.82
C ILE A 210 16.84 -9.18 8.44
N LEU A 211 16.07 -8.11 8.28
CA LEU A 211 16.58 -6.76 8.06
C LEU A 211 16.40 -5.93 9.32
N PHE A 212 17.46 -5.31 9.82
CA PHE A 212 17.41 -4.59 11.09
C PHE A 212 18.30 -3.34 11.11
N PRO A 213 17.89 -2.29 11.85
CA PRO A 213 18.64 -1.06 11.94
C PRO A 213 19.88 -1.24 12.84
N GLN A 214 20.93 -0.48 12.53
CA GLN A 214 22.17 -0.37 13.29
C GLN A 214 22.47 1.12 13.53
N PRO A 215 23.10 1.48 14.66
CA PRO A 215 23.54 2.86 14.88
C PRO A 215 24.62 3.24 13.88
N GLY A 216 24.38 4.31 13.11
CA GLY A 216 25.35 4.88 12.19
C GLY A 216 25.95 6.21 12.69
N PRO A 217 27.04 6.68 12.06
CA PRO A 217 27.69 7.94 12.41
C PRO A 217 26.73 9.14 12.33
N GLY A 218 26.77 9.99 13.36
CA GLY A 218 25.96 11.21 13.42
C GLY A 218 24.47 10.97 13.66
N GLY A 219 24.09 9.82 14.21
CA GLY A 219 22.69 9.48 14.51
C GLY A 219 21.86 9.06 13.29
N ARG A 220 22.50 8.89 12.13
CA ARG A 220 21.87 8.34 10.94
C ARG A 220 21.73 6.82 11.07
N PRO A 221 20.55 6.22 10.80
CA PRO A 221 20.41 4.77 10.81
C PRO A 221 21.21 4.14 9.67
N ALA A 222 21.93 3.07 9.98
CA ALA A 222 22.38 2.10 8.98
C ALA A 222 21.51 0.84 9.11
N TYR A 223 21.61 -0.09 8.16
CA TYR A 223 20.87 -1.36 8.23
C TYR A 223 21.78 -2.53 7.92
N ALA A 224 21.46 -3.67 8.50
CA ALA A 224 22.08 -4.94 8.19
C ALA A 224 21.01 -5.96 7.80
N ARG A 225 21.35 -6.82 6.84
CA ARG A 225 20.52 -7.95 6.40
C ARG A 225 21.26 -9.24 6.68
N ARG A 226 20.61 -10.18 7.34
CA ARG A 226 21.11 -11.52 7.59
C ARG A 226 20.14 -12.53 7.01
N THR A 227 20.66 -13.46 6.20
CA THR A 227 19.85 -14.53 5.60
C THR A 227 20.23 -15.85 6.24
N HIS A 228 19.22 -16.55 6.74
CA HIS A 228 19.31 -17.83 7.43
C HIS A 228 18.72 -18.92 6.54
N PRO A 229 19.56 -19.81 5.96
CA PRO A 229 19.05 -21.05 5.41
C PRO A 229 18.41 -21.88 6.52
N LEU A 230 17.36 -22.61 6.17
CA LEU A 230 16.69 -23.55 7.06
C LEU A 230 17.08 -24.98 6.70
N SER A 231 17.11 -25.84 7.69
CA SER A 231 17.24 -27.29 7.53
C SER A 231 16.11 -28.02 8.26
N LEU A 232 15.82 -29.23 7.79
CA LEU A 232 14.88 -30.14 8.47
C LEU A 232 15.67 -31.11 9.36
N GLU A 233 15.67 -30.87 10.66
CA GLU A 233 16.33 -31.71 11.67
C GLU A 233 15.30 -32.42 12.54
N GLY A 234 15.30 -33.76 12.54
CA GLY A 234 14.39 -34.55 13.37
C GLY A 234 12.89 -34.29 13.11
N GLY A 235 12.54 -33.84 11.89
CA GLY A 235 11.18 -33.44 11.51
C GLY A 235 10.77 -32.08 12.06
N GLY A 236 11.72 -31.18 12.33
CA GLY A 236 11.50 -29.79 12.71
C GLY A 236 12.42 -28.85 11.95
N TYR A 237 12.18 -27.54 12.05
CA TYR A 237 12.98 -26.51 11.39
C TYR A 237 14.10 -26.04 12.30
N ALA A 238 15.31 -26.04 11.77
CA ALA A 238 16.50 -25.46 12.39
C ALA A 238 17.11 -24.40 11.47
N VAL A 239 17.82 -23.45 12.10
CA VAL A 239 18.56 -22.41 11.39
C VAL A 239 19.96 -22.94 11.12
N GLU A 240 20.37 -22.94 9.86
CA GLU A 240 21.76 -23.17 9.50
C GLU A 240 22.62 -21.93 9.78
N PRO A 241 23.95 -22.08 9.91
CA PRO A 241 24.85 -20.93 10.01
C PRO A 241 24.61 -19.94 8.87
N ALA A 242 24.30 -18.68 9.21
CA ALA A 242 23.95 -17.65 8.24
C ALA A 242 25.09 -17.40 7.23
N ALA A 243 24.71 -17.24 5.96
CA ALA A 243 25.63 -16.89 4.88
C ALA A 243 25.99 -15.39 4.96
N GLY A 244 26.95 -15.04 5.82
CA GLY A 244 27.43 -13.66 5.98
C GLY A 244 26.37 -12.66 6.46
N VAL A 245 26.79 -11.44 6.76
CA VAL A 245 25.89 -10.32 7.05
C VAL A 245 26.17 -9.22 6.05
N TRP A 246 25.13 -8.79 5.35
CA TRP A 246 25.21 -7.60 4.52
C TRP A 246 25.08 -6.36 5.39
N HIS A 247 25.91 -5.35 5.15
CA HIS A 247 25.88 -4.07 5.85
C HIS A 247 25.68 -2.94 4.85
N GLY A 248 24.60 -2.19 5.03
CA GLY A 248 24.29 -0.99 4.26
C GLY A 248 25.06 0.22 4.76
N ARG A 249 24.97 1.31 4.00
CA ARG A 249 25.48 2.61 4.43
C ARG A 249 24.46 3.35 5.30
N PRO A 250 24.91 4.29 6.17
CA PRO A 250 24.00 5.16 6.88
C PRO A 250 23.13 5.98 5.93
N VAL A 251 21.82 5.94 6.13
CA VAL A 251 20.81 6.65 5.33
C VAL A 251 20.17 7.76 6.16
N GLU A 252 19.48 8.69 5.50
CA GLU A 252 18.73 9.74 6.20
C GLU A 252 17.56 9.16 7.02
N PRO A 253 17.23 9.69 8.21
CA PRO A 253 16.23 9.09 9.11
C PRO A 253 14.79 8.99 8.57
N PHE A 254 14.46 9.76 7.52
CA PHE A 254 13.14 9.72 6.89
C PHE A 254 13.02 8.63 5.83
N LEU A 255 14.13 8.01 5.43
CA LEU A 255 14.15 6.89 4.48
C LEU A 255 13.73 5.60 5.19
N ARG A 256 12.96 4.78 4.48
CA ARG A 256 12.52 3.47 4.94
C ARG A 256 13.14 2.38 4.06
N PRO A 257 13.49 1.22 4.63
CA PRO A 257 13.82 0.06 3.83
C PRO A 257 12.64 -0.34 2.94
N CYS A 258 12.95 -0.79 1.74
CA CYS A 258 11.97 -1.15 0.73
C CYS A 258 12.58 -2.10 -0.30
N ARG A 259 11.77 -2.49 -1.29
CA ARG A 259 12.22 -3.21 -2.47
C ARG A 259 11.74 -2.47 -3.70
N LEU A 260 12.65 -1.81 -4.40
CA LEU A 260 12.41 -1.06 -5.62
C LEU A 260 12.82 -1.85 -6.87
N ASN A 261 13.69 -2.84 -6.70
CA ASN A 261 14.14 -3.72 -7.77
C ASN A 261 14.16 -5.21 -7.35
N GLY A 262 14.57 -6.07 -8.29
CA GLY A 262 14.57 -7.52 -8.14
C GLY A 262 15.76 -8.12 -7.37
N ASP A 263 16.71 -7.34 -6.88
CA ASP A 263 17.96 -7.86 -6.31
C ASP A 263 17.86 -8.19 -4.80
N ASP A 264 18.98 -8.63 -4.24
CA ASP A 264 19.12 -9.01 -2.83
C ASP A 264 19.75 -7.92 -1.95
N ILE A 265 19.97 -6.73 -2.50
CA ILE A 265 20.46 -5.57 -1.79
C ILE A 265 19.24 -4.79 -1.28
N PRO A 266 19.15 -4.50 0.04
CA PRO A 266 18.07 -3.66 0.54
C PRO A 266 18.10 -2.25 -0.08
N ASP A 267 16.96 -1.83 -0.62
CA ASP A 267 16.75 -0.49 -1.13
C ASP A 267 16.21 0.43 -0.04
N PHE A 268 16.36 1.75 -0.25
CA PHE A 268 15.77 2.73 0.65
C PHE A 268 15.10 3.85 -0.13
N ALA A 269 13.88 4.19 0.29
CA ALA A 269 13.11 5.26 -0.30
C ALA A 269 12.40 6.09 0.75
N GLY A 270 12.11 7.34 0.41
CA GLY A 270 11.35 8.22 1.27
C GLY A 270 11.14 9.59 0.66
N VAL A 271 10.16 10.30 1.22
CA VAL A 271 9.78 11.64 0.81
C VAL A 271 9.88 12.56 2.01
N ARG A 272 10.41 13.77 1.81
CA ARG A 272 10.37 14.82 2.83
C ARG A 272 9.99 16.16 2.22
N MET A 273 9.34 16.99 3.02
CA MET A 273 9.09 18.38 2.67
C MET A 273 10.24 19.25 3.17
N SER A 274 10.84 20.01 2.26
CA SER A 274 11.77 21.09 2.56
C SER A 274 11.19 22.42 2.06
N HIS A 275 11.97 23.49 2.14
CA HIS A 275 11.55 24.84 1.82
C HIS A 275 12.63 25.55 1.02
N THR A 276 12.26 26.27 -0.03
CA THR A 276 13.20 27.08 -0.81
C THR A 276 13.85 28.14 0.08
N ARG A 277 15.17 28.33 -0.02
CA ARG A 277 15.89 29.40 0.67
C ARG A 277 16.25 30.53 -0.29
N GLY A 278 16.23 31.78 0.18
CA GLY A 278 16.70 32.93 -0.59
C GLY A 278 15.77 33.41 -1.71
N ARG A 279 14.52 32.91 -1.78
CA ARG A 279 13.45 33.43 -2.66
C ARG A 279 12.55 34.40 -1.91
N VAL A 280 11.90 35.31 -2.64
CA VAL A 280 10.88 36.24 -2.11
C VAL A 280 9.71 35.46 -1.50
N LEU A 281 9.30 34.35 -2.13
CA LEU A 281 8.32 33.42 -1.60
C LEU A 281 9.05 32.17 -1.08
N ASN A 282 8.94 31.95 0.23
CA ASN A 282 9.39 30.71 0.85
C ASN A 282 8.40 29.59 0.48
N THR A 283 8.77 28.78 -0.52
CA THR A 283 7.87 27.80 -1.12
C THR A 283 8.22 26.39 -0.65
N PRO A 284 7.24 25.57 -0.28
CA PRO A 284 7.45 24.16 0.02
C PRO A 284 7.97 23.38 -1.20
N VAL A 285 8.90 22.45 -0.95
CA VAL A 285 9.46 21.56 -1.97
C VAL A 285 9.40 20.14 -1.43
N MET A 286 8.76 19.24 -2.16
CA MET A 286 8.85 17.81 -1.89
C MET A 286 10.13 17.26 -2.50
N GLU A 287 10.91 16.56 -1.69
CA GLU A 287 12.11 15.85 -2.12
C GLU A 287 11.85 14.34 -2.02
N TYR A 288 11.96 13.67 -3.16
CA TYR A 288 11.82 12.22 -3.31
C TYR A 288 13.22 11.63 -3.40
N TRP A 289 13.56 10.75 -2.47
CA TRP A 289 14.88 10.16 -2.35
C TRP A 289 14.76 8.65 -2.49
N ALA A 290 15.61 8.05 -3.33
CA ALA A 290 15.71 6.61 -3.48
C ALA A 290 17.16 6.15 -3.70
N THR A 291 17.46 4.94 -3.27
CA THR A 291 18.73 4.24 -3.51
C THR A 291 18.44 2.79 -3.86
N LEU A 292 19.13 2.28 -4.88
CA LEU A 292 19.03 0.91 -5.38
C LEU A 292 20.23 0.04 -4.99
N ASP A 293 21.14 0.56 -4.16
CA ASP A 293 22.47 -0.04 -3.94
C ASP A 293 22.90 -0.07 -2.46
N GLY A 294 21.92 -0.01 -1.56
CA GLY A 294 22.18 -0.05 -0.13
C GLY A 294 22.59 1.29 0.50
N GLY A 295 22.23 2.41 -0.13
CA GLY A 295 22.59 3.75 0.32
C GLY A 295 23.98 4.22 -0.12
N LYS A 296 24.56 3.65 -1.18
CA LYS A 296 25.84 4.14 -1.74
C LYS A 296 25.60 5.33 -2.66
N THR A 297 24.55 5.29 -3.47
CA THR A 297 24.12 6.37 -4.35
C THR A 297 22.65 6.72 -4.11
N PHE A 298 22.28 7.97 -4.39
CA PHE A 298 20.91 8.45 -4.20
C PHE A 298 20.43 9.22 -5.42
N ALA A 299 19.27 8.81 -5.95
CA ALA A 299 18.47 9.64 -6.83
C ALA A 299 17.62 10.59 -5.99
N VAL A 300 17.64 11.88 -6.33
CA VAL A 300 16.83 12.90 -5.66
C VAL A 300 16.08 13.71 -6.71
N ARG A 301 14.75 13.67 -6.65
CA ARG A 301 13.87 14.52 -7.46
C ARG A 301 13.13 15.49 -6.56
N ARG A 302 12.89 16.69 -7.08
CA ARG A 302 12.27 17.78 -6.34
C ARG A 302 11.08 18.33 -7.10
N SER A 303 9.98 18.55 -6.40
CA SER A 303 8.80 19.19 -6.97
C SER A 303 8.29 20.26 -6.02
N VAL A 304 7.97 21.43 -6.56
CA VAL A 304 7.43 22.54 -5.78
C VAL A 304 5.94 22.29 -5.54
N CYS A 305 5.44 22.54 -4.33
CA CYS A 305 4.06 22.23 -3.99
C CYS A 305 3.45 23.29 -3.07
N VAL A 306 2.12 23.19 -2.87
CA VAL A 306 1.44 24.05 -1.90
C VAL A 306 1.75 23.58 -0.46
N PRO A 307 1.63 24.47 0.55
CA PRO A 307 1.83 24.09 1.94
C PRO A 307 0.92 22.95 2.39
N GLY A 308 1.49 21.98 3.09
CA GLY A 308 0.74 20.84 3.65
C GLY A 308 0.40 19.74 2.63
N PHE A 309 0.84 19.87 1.38
CA PHE A 309 0.67 18.82 0.37
C PHE A 309 1.34 17.51 0.81
N ARG A 310 0.62 16.39 0.63
CA ARG A 310 1.06 15.03 0.94
C ARG A 310 0.81 14.17 -0.31
N PRO A 311 1.81 14.03 -1.20
CA PRO A 311 1.70 13.20 -2.38
C PRO A 311 1.52 11.74 -1.98
N GLN A 312 0.89 10.97 -2.86
CA GLN A 312 0.67 9.55 -2.67
C GLN A 312 1.44 8.78 -3.75
N GLY A 313 2.00 7.62 -3.40
CA GLY A 313 2.63 6.77 -4.41
C GLY A 313 3.85 7.38 -5.11
N GLY A 314 4.90 7.75 -4.36
CA GLY A 314 6.13 8.29 -4.95
C GLY A 314 7.02 7.27 -5.66
N PHE A 315 6.77 5.97 -5.45
CA PHE A 315 7.54 4.86 -6.03
C PHE A 315 6.60 3.72 -6.39
N MET A 316 6.52 3.38 -7.67
CA MET A 316 5.71 2.28 -8.21
C MET A 316 6.08 2.01 -9.67
N ASP A 317 5.83 0.80 -10.13
CA ASP A 317 5.94 0.43 -11.55
C ASP A 317 4.84 1.13 -12.36
N MET A 318 5.23 2.12 -13.19
CA MET A 318 4.31 2.91 -14.01
C MET A 318 4.17 2.36 -15.43
N ASP A 319 5.17 1.65 -15.95
CA ASP A 319 5.24 1.22 -17.34
C ASP A 319 5.10 -0.29 -17.55
N GLY A 320 4.97 -1.05 -16.47
CA GLY A 320 4.70 -2.48 -16.42
C GLY A 320 5.95 -3.36 -16.57
N ASP A 321 7.16 -2.81 -16.37
CA ASP A 321 8.41 -3.53 -16.54
C ASP A 321 8.86 -4.35 -15.30
N GLY A 322 8.11 -4.25 -14.20
CA GLY A 322 8.38 -4.91 -12.92
C GLY A 322 9.38 -4.18 -12.02
N LEU A 323 9.88 -3.02 -12.42
CA LEU A 323 10.73 -2.13 -11.63
C LEU A 323 9.92 -0.95 -11.11
N SER A 324 10.22 -0.49 -9.89
CA SER A 324 9.55 0.71 -9.37
C SER A 324 10.14 1.98 -9.98
N ASP A 325 9.30 2.79 -10.63
CA ASP A 325 9.64 4.12 -11.11
C ASP A 325 9.48 5.17 -10.01
N LEU A 326 10.17 6.31 -10.18
CA LEU A 326 10.02 7.46 -9.28
C LEU A 326 8.98 8.41 -9.86
N VAL A 327 7.94 8.70 -9.08
CA VAL A 327 6.89 9.65 -9.45
C VAL A 327 6.96 10.87 -8.55
N THR A 328 6.95 12.07 -9.15
CA THR A 328 6.84 13.33 -8.41
C THR A 328 5.56 14.05 -8.75
N GLU A 329 4.88 14.53 -7.72
CA GLU A 329 3.73 15.43 -7.84
C GLU A 329 4.08 16.84 -7.34
N GLY A 330 3.51 17.87 -7.97
CA GLY A 330 3.61 19.24 -7.50
C GLY A 330 2.73 20.22 -8.26
N SER A 331 3.07 21.50 -8.17
CA SER A 331 2.32 22.59 -8.78
C SER A 331 3.27 23.60 -9.43
N PRO A 332 3.16 23.84 -10.75
CA PRO A 332 3.94 24.87 -11.45
C PRO A 332 3.47 26.29 -11.12
N LEU A 333 2.53 26.47 -10.20
CA LEU A 333 2.06 27.77 -9.69
C LEU A 333 3.23 28.68 -9.25
N PHE A 334 4.31 28.09 -8.76
CA PHE A 334 5.47 28.78 -8.18
C PHE A 334 6.66 28.91 -9.14
N ASP A 335 6.52 28.43 -10.38
CA ASP A 335 7.54 28.57 -11.41
C ASP A 335 7.56 30.00 -11.98
N ARG A 336 6.46 30.74 -11.78
CA ARG A 336 6.34 32.16 -12.13
C ARG A 336 6.88 33.07 -11.04
N GLY A 337 6.95 34.37 -11.33
CA GLY A 337 7.34 35.38 -10.35
C GLY A 337 6.34 35.51 -9.19
N ALA A 338 6.81 36.08 -8.08
CA ALA A 338 6.00 36.24 -6.88
C ALA A 338 4.70 37.04 -7.11
N ARG A 339 4.71 37.98 -8.06
CA ARG A 339 3.53 38.78 -8.43
C ARG A 339 2.48 37.92 -9.13
N GLU A 340 2.90 37.08 -10.06
CA GLU A 340 2.03 36.18 -10.82
C GLU A 340 1.43 35.12 -9.90
N THR A 341 2.24 34.52 -9.01
CA THR A 341 1.76 33.59 -7.98
C THR A 341 0.70 34.26 -7.09
N ALA A 342 0.98 35.46 -6.58
CA ALA A 342 0.02 36.19 -5.73
C ALA A 342 -1.27 36.53 -6.48
N ALA A 343 -1.17 36.96 -7.75
CA ALA A 343 -2.33 37.24 -8.59
C ALA A 343 -3.17 35.98 -8.81
N HIS A 344 -2.53 34.83 -9.08
CA HIS A 344 -3.22 33.55 -9.24
C HIS A 344 -3.95 33.15 -7.97
N LEU A 345 -3.26 33.19 -6.82
CA LEU A 345 -3.85 32.84 -5.53
C LEU A 345 -5.12 33.64 -5.24
N VAL A 346 -5.14 34.93 -5.58
CA VAL A 346 -6.27 35.84 -5.30
C VAL A 346 -7.39 35.77 -6.34
N THR A 347 -7.06 35.61 -7.62
CA THR A 347 -8.01 35.81 -8.72
C THR A 347 -8.48 34.54 -9.42
N LYS A 348 -7.84 33.40 -9.16
CA LYS A 348 -8.16 32.11 -9.80
C LYS A 348 -8.77 31.15 -8.78
N HIS A 349 -9.69 30.33 -9.29
CA HIS A 349 -10.27 29.21 -8.57
C HIS A 349 -9.56 27.89 -8.89
N THR A 350 -8.69 27.90 -9.90
CA THR A 350 -7.94 26.73 -10.34
C THR A 350 -6.57 26.66 -9.67
N LEU A 351 -6.02 25.46 -9.53
CA LEU A 351 -4.64 25.21 -9.15
C LEU A 351 -3.99 24.33 -10.21
N PRO A 352 -2.93 24.78 -10.90
CA PRO A 352 -2.22 23.92 -11.84
C PRO A 352 -1.51 22.82 -11.04
N HIS A 353 -1.61 21.58 -11.51
CA HIS A 353 -1.00 20.41 -10.93
C HIS A 353 -0.23 19.64 -12.00
N GLU A 354 0.83 18.98 -11.57
CA GLU A 354 1.72 18.26 -12.46
C GLU A 354 2.24 16.98 -11.81
N VAL A 355 2.20 15.90 -12.60
CA VAL A 355 2.78 14.59 -12.28
C VAL A 355 3.91 14.32 -13.27
N ARG A 356 5.06 13.87 -12.77
CA ARG A 356 6.22 13.49 -13.58
C ARG A 356 6.70 12.10 -13.19
N VAL A 357 6.96 11.25 -14.18
CA VAL A 357 7.47 9.88 -13.99
C VAL A 357 8.89 9.80 -14.51
N TYR A 358 9.77 9.27 -13.67
CA TYR A 358 11.19 9.04 -13.96
C TYR A 358 11.43 7.53 -13.92
N PRO A 359 11.54 6.88 -15.08
CA PRO A 359 11.70 5.43 -15.15
C PRO A 359 12.94 4.94 -14.40
N GLN A 360 12.86 3.76 -13.82
CA GLN A 360 14.05 3.09 -13.28
C GLN A 360 15.01 2.70 -14.43
N THR A 361 16.31 2.82 -14.20
CA THR A 361 17.35 2.31 -15.10
C THR A 361 18.34 1.46 -14.31
N PRO A 362 19.20 0.65 -14.96
CA PRO A 362 20.23 -0.12 -14.26
C PRO A 362 21.16 0.75 -13.38
N GLU A 363 21.32 2.03 -13.72
CA GLU A 363 22.13 3.00 -12.98
C GLU A 363 21.36 3.80 -11.91
N GLY A 364 20.05 3.61 -11.77
CA GLY A 364 19.22 4.37 -10.84
C GLY A 364 17.86 4.76 -11.42
N PHE A 365 17.63 6.07 -11.56
CA PHE A 365 16.40 6.64 -12.11
C PHE A 365 16.75 7.67 -13.18
N ALA A 366 15.95 7.76 -14.23
CA ALA A 366 16.14 8.75 -15.30
C ALA A 366 16.22 10.19 -14.74
N GLU A 367 17.13 11.01 -15.27
CA GLU A 367 17.30 12.42 -14.85
C GLU A 367 16.16 13.32 -15.35
N GLU A 368 15.68 13.07 -16.56
CA GLU A 368 14.52 13.74 -17.15
C GLU A 368 13.29 12.83 -17.07
N PRO A 369 12.08 13.40 -16.90
CA PRO A 369 10.87 12.60 -16.84
C PRO A 369 10.52 12.04 -18.22
N ALA A 370 10.18 10.76 -18.27
CA ALA A 370 9.71 10.12 -19.50
C ALA A 370 8.22 10.38 -19.74
N LEU A 371 7.42 10.50 -18.67
CA LEU A 371 6.01 10.86 -18.72
C LEU A 371 5.76 12.13 -17.91
N THR A 372 4.90 12.99 -18.42
CA THR A 372 4.40 14.16 -17.69
C THR A 372 2.92 14.34 -17.95
N PHE A 373 2.17 14.62 -16.88
CA PHE A 373 0.78 15.02 -16.93
C PHE A 373 0.61 16.38 -16.27
N GLN A 374 -0.15 17.26 -16.91
CA GLN A 374 -0.48 18.57 -16.38
C GLN A 374 -1.99 18.80 -16.50
N THR A 375 -2.59 19.31 -15.43
CA THR A 375 -4.01 19.69 -15.42
C THR A 375 -4.22 20.89 -14.52
N ASP A 376 -5.29 21.65 -14.77
CA ASP A 376 -5.80 22.64 -13.84
C ASP A 376 -6.91 22.01 -12.99
N LEU A 377 -6.80 22.12 -11.66
CA LEU A 377 -7.78 21.62 -10.71
C LEU A 377 -8.65 22.78 -10.24
N ASP A 378 -9.93 22.79 -10.61
CA ASP A 378 -10.90 23.74 -10.07
C ASP A 378 -11.23 23.39 -8.62
N LEU A 379 -10.85 24.29 -7.71
CA LEU A 379 -11.05 24.13 -6.28
C LEU A 379 -12.40 24.71 -5.82
N GLY A 380 -13.19 25.31 -6.72
CA GLY A 380 -14.53 25.86 -6.41
C GLY A 380 -14.52 27.16 -5.62
N GLY A 381 -13.34 27.78 -5.42
CA GLY A 381 -13.16 29.01 -4.65
C GLY A 381 -11.73 29.53 -4.75
N GLY A 382 -11.51 30.79 -4.38
CA GLY A 382 -10.15 31.35 -4.37
C GLY A 382 -9.28 30.64 -3.34
N LEU A 383 -7.98 30.41 -3.61
CA LEU A 383 -7.13 29.64 -2.69
C LEU A 383 -7.01 30.27 -1.30
N TRP A 384 -7.13 31.60 -1.21
CA TRP A 384 -7.14 32.34 0.05
C TRP A 384 -8.42 32.15 0.88
N GLU A 385 -9.52 31.72 0.25
CA GLU A 385 -10.80 31.41 0.92
C GLU A 385 -10.79 30.01 1.55
N GLN A 386 -9.74 29.22 1.29
CA GLN A 386 -9.59 27.83 1.76
C GLN A 386 -10.78 26.95 1.41
N PRO A 387 -11.12 26.81 0.11
CA PRO A 387 -12.25 25.98 -0.30
C PRO A 387 -12.02 24.51 0.10
N PRO A 388 -13.08 23.71 0.33
CA PRO A 388 -12.95 22.31 0.75
C PRO A 388 -12.06 21.45 -0.16
N ALA A 389 -12.06 21.72 -1.46
CA ALA A 389 -11.21 21.02 -2.43
C ALA A 389 -9.71 21.27 -2.21
N LEU A 390 -9.31 22.41 -1.63
CA LEU A 390 -7.91 22.67 -1.28
C LEU A 390 -7.40 21.70 -0.20
N ALA A 391 -8.25 21.35 0.77
CA ALA A 391 -7.89 20.36 1.79
C ALA A 391 -7.71 18.95 1.19
N ARG A 392 -8.57 18.58 0.22
CA ARG A 392 -8.43 17.32 -0.54
C ARG A 392 -7.18 17.30 -1.41
N TYR A 393 -6.87 18.42 -2.06
CA TYR A 393 -5.61 18.59 -2.78
C TYR A 393 -4.42 18.38 -1.86
N ALA A 394 -4.39 19.06 -0.71
CA ALA A 394 -3.31 18.93 0.26
C ALA A 394 -3.16 17.48 0.79
N ALA A 395 -4.24 16.70 0.84
CA ALA A 395 -4.22 15.29 1.20
C ALA A 395 -3.84 14.33 0.04
N GLY A 396 -3.56 14.83 -1.16
CA GLY A 396 -3.24 14.02 -2.34
C GLY A 396 -4.45 13.22 -2.86
N GLN A 397 -5.67 13.76 -2.71
CA GLN A 397 -6.91 13.03 -3.02
C GLN A 397 -7.57 13.46 -4.33
N LEU A 398 -7.00 14.43 -5.05
CA LEU A 398 -7.59 14.94 -6.32
C LEU A 398 -6.96 14.32 -7.56
N VAL A 399 -5.74 13.79 -7.48
CA VAL A 399 -5.04 13.16 -8.60
C VAL A 399 -4.44 11.85 -8.10
N GLN A 400 -4.57 10.79 -8.89
CA GLN A 400 -4.09 9.43 -8.60
C GLN A 400 -3.47 8.86 -9.87
N HIS A 401 -2.28 8.28 -9.78
CA HIS A 401 -1.51 7.79 -10.93
C HIS A 401 -1.16 6.30 -10.82
N TRP A 402 -1.98 5.51 -10.12
CA TRP A 402 -1.67 4.11 -9.82
C TRP A 402 -2.77 3.13 -10.26
N GLY A 403 -3.81 3.58 -10.94
CA GLY A 403 -4.81 2.67 -11.54
C GLY A 403 -4.30 2.08 -12.86
N ASP A 404 -4.71 0.88 -13.24
CA ASP A 404 -4.57 0.35 -14.60
C ASP A 404 -5.98 0.03 -15.11
N PHE A 405 -6.66 1.01 -15.71
CA PHE A 405 -8.10 0.92 -15.99
C PHE A 405 -8.42 0.10 -17.24
N ASN A 406 -7.44 -0.12 -18.12
CA ASN A 406 -7.61 -0.85 -19.37
C ASN A 406 -6.91 -2.22 -19.35
N GLY A 407 -6.18 -2.56 -18.29
CA GLY A 407 -5.49 -3.83 -18.09
C GLY A 407 -4.32 -4.02 -19.06
N ASP A 408 -3.68 -2.93 -19.48
CA ASP A 408 -2.53 -3.00 -20.39
C ASP A 408 -1.18 -3.14 -19.67
N GLY A 409 -1.21 -3.18 -18.33
CA GLY A 409 -0.04 -3.30 -17.47
C GLY A 409 0.61 -1.95 -17.12
N ARG A 410 0.12 -0.84 -17.67
CA ARG A 410 0.63 0.52 -17.39
C ARG A 410 -0.28 1.23 -16.41
N ARG A 411 0.31 2.13 -15.64
CA ARG A 411 -0.45 2.95 -14.69
C ARG A 411 -0.98 4.21 -15.36
N ASP A 412 -2.28 4.36 -15.25
CA ASP A 412 -3.10 5.47 -15.71
C ASP A 412 -3.34 6.52 -14.62
N LEU A 413 -3.97 7.62 -15.03
CA LEU A 413 -4.35 8.73 -14.16
C LEU A 413 -5.86 8.83 -13.95
N LEU A 414 -6.25 9.09 -12.71
CA LEU A 414 -7.58 9.55 -12.32
C LEU A 414 -7.45 10.95 -11.70
N ALA A 415 -8.19 11.92 -12.23
CA ALA A 415 -8.21 13.28 -11.68
C ALA A 415 -9.64 13.75 -11.41
N ARG A 416 -9.85 14.35 -10.23
CA ARG A 416 -11.02 15.19 -9.95
C ARG A 416 -10.65 16.64 -10.29
N THR A 417 -10.86 17.00 -11.54
CA THR A 417 -10.56 18.36 -12.04
C THR A 417 -11.59 19.41 -11.62
N GLY A 418 -12.78 19.01 -11.14
CA GLY A 418 -13.76 19.91 -10.53
C GLY A 418 -15.13 19.25 -10.28
N GLY A 419 -15.88 19.75 -9.29
CA GLY A 419 -17.28 19.38 -9.05
C GLY A 419 -17.55 17.90 -8.76
N ALA A 420 -18.69 17.39 -9.27
CA ALA A 420 -19.24 16.06 -9.03
C ALA A 420 -18.86 15.03 -10.13
N ARG A 421 -17.58 15.02 -10.55
CA ARG A 421 -17.05 14.04 -11.51
C ARG A 421 -15.58 13.74 -11.31
N VAL A 422 -15.12 12.63 -11.88
CA VAL A 422 -13.71 12.29 -12.06
C VAL A 422 -13.45 11.95 -13.51
N GLU A 423 -12.21 12.17 -13.95
CA GLU A 423 -11.74 12.04 -15.32
C GLU A 423 -10.58 11.05 -15.34
N VAL A 424 -10.61 10.08 -16.25
CA VAL A 424 -9.56 9.06 -16.44
C VAL A 424 -8.73 9.43 -17.66
N PHE A 425 -7.41 9.34 -17.54
CA PHE A 425 -6.45 9.60 -18.61
C PHE A 425 -5.51 8.40 -18.72
N LEU A 426 -5.60 7.66 -19.81
CA LEU A 426 -4.80 6.46 -20.04
C LEU A 426 -3.35 6.82 -20.35
N ALA A 427 -2.41 5.98 -19.89
CA ALA A 427 -1.03 6.01 -20.32
C ALA A 427 -0.88 5.34 -21.69
N ARG A 428 -0.23 6.00 -22.64
CA ARG A 428 -0.04 5.52 -24.02
C ARG A 428 1.34 5.91 -24.53
N ASP A 429 2.13 4.96 -25.04
CA ASP A 429 3.36 5.18 -25.81
C ASP A 429 4.17 6.46 -25.44
N GLY A 430 4.53 6.61 -24.17
CA GLY A 430 5.36 7.73 -23.70
C GLY A 430 4.60 9.04 -23.38
N ALA A 431 3.28 9.02 -23.24
CA ALA A 431 2.49 10.15 -22.72
C ALA A 431 1.18 9.70 -22.06
N PHE A 432 0.61 10.55 -21.20
CA PHE A 432 -0.79 10.42 -20.83
C PHE A 432 -1.70 11.04 -21.90
N SER A 433 -2.92 10.52 -22.03
CA SER A 433 -3.94 11.09 -22.91
C SER A 433 -4.14 12.59 -22.64
N ARG A 434 -4.25 13.39 -23.71
CA ARG A 434 -4.44 14.86 -23.62
C ARG A 434 -5.85 15.28 -23.20
N ALA A 435 -6.82 14.39 -23.40
CA ALA A 435 -8.21 14.56 -23.01
C ALA A 435 -8.62 13.32 -22.22
N ALA A 436 -9.64 13.46 -21.38
CA ALA A 436 -10.16 12.35 -20.59
C ALA A 436 -10.67 11.24 -21.53
N ASP A 437 -10.20 10.01 -21.32
CA ASP A 437 -10.70 8.81 -21.99
C ASP A 437 -12.05 8.38 -21.41
N ALA A 438 -12.29 8.66 -20.13
CA ALA A 438 -13.60 8.47 -19.48
C ALA A 438 -13.90 9.59 -18.47
N VAL A 439 -15.19 9.85 -18.26
CA VAL A 439 -15.69 10.81 -17.26
C VAL A 439 -16.80 10.15 -16.46
N LEU A 440 -16.60 10.01 -15.15
CA LEU A 440 -17.54 9.32 -14.26
C LEU A 440 -18.24 10.31 -13.33
N PRO A 441 -19.59 10.28 -13.25
CA PRO A 441 -20.32 11.10 -12.29
C PRO A 441 -20.13 10.53 -10.89
N VAL A 442 -19.47 11.27 -10.01
CA VAL A 442 -19.26 10.87 -8.61
C VAL A 442 -19.76 11.98 -7.69
N PRO A 443 -20.41 11.66 -6.56
CA PRO A 443 -20.84 12.68 -5.62
C PRO A 443 -19.69 13.62 -5.23
N GLU A 444 -20.02 14.90 -5.05
CA GLU A 444 -19.03 15.94 -4.74
C GLU A 444 -18.37 15.69 -3.38
N ASP A 445 -19.10 15.15 -2.43
CA ASP A 445 -18.64 14.81 -1.08
C ASP A 445 -17.87 13.46 -1.03
N ALA A 446 -17.92 12.65 -2.08
CA ALA A 446 -17.27 11.33 -2.10
C ALA A 446 -15.74 11.42 -2.12
N GLN A 447 -15.10 10.61 -1.29
CA GLN A 447 -13.71 10.21 -1.46
C GLN A 447 -13.64 9.17 -2.58
N VAL A 448 -12.71 9.35 -3.51
CA VAL A 448 -12.56 8.46 -4.65
C VAL A 448 -11.17 7.84 -4.57
N PHE A 449 -11.09 6.53 -4.78
CA PHE A 449 -9.85 5.76 -4.88
C PHE A 449 -10.00 4.71 -5.98
N THR A 450 -8.92 4.00 -6.27
CA THR A 450 -8.89 2.95 -7.30
C THR A 450 -8.38 1.64 -6.71
N ALA A 451 -8.93 0.53 -7.19
CA ALA A 451 -8.50 -0.82 -6.87
C ALA A 451 -9.07 -1.78 -7.92
N ASP A 452 -8.35 -2.84 -8.26
CA ASP A 452 -8.92 -4.00 -8.95
C ASP A 452 -9.76 -4.79 -7.95
N VAL A 453 -11.09 -4.59 -7.95
CA VAL A 453 -11.97 -5.13 -6.91
C VAL A 453 -12.35 -6.57 -7.22
N ASN A 454 -12.61 -6.90 -8.48
CA ASN A 454 -13.01 -8.23 -8.94
C ASN A 454 -11.83 -9.09 -9.44
N GLY A 455 -10.62 -8.56 -9.52
CA GLY A 455 -9.44 -9.30 -9.93
C GLY A 455 -9.38 -9.60 -11.42
N ASP A 456 -10.06 -8.82 -12.27
CA ASP A 456 -10.07 -9.05 -13.71
C ASP A 456 -8.84 -8.45 -14.44
N GLY A 457 -7.96 -7.78 -13.68
CA GLY A 457 -6.77 -7.12 -14.17
C GLY A 457 -7.01 -5.68 -14.62
N CYS A 458 -8.25 -5.19 -14.57
CA CYS A 458 -8.61 -3.80 -14.82
C CYS A 458 -9.05 -3.14 -13.49
N TRP A 459 -8.50 -1.98 -13.19
CA TRP A 459 -8.76 -1.28 -11.94
C TRP A 459 -10.09 -0.55 -11.98
N ASP A 460 -10.84 -0.61 -10.89
CA ASP A 460 -12.12 0.05 -10.75
C ASP A 460 -12.02 1.40 -10.05
N VAL A 461 -13.06 2.22 -10.15
CA VAL A 461 -13.20 3.46 -9.39
C VAL A 461 -14.13 3.24 -8.20
N VAL A 462 -13.61 3.42 -6.99
CA VAL A 462 -14.33 3.25 -5.73
C VAL A 462 -14.65 4.63 -5.13
N ALA A 463 -15.92 5.02 -5.16
CA ALA A 463 -16.41 6.27 -4.61
C ALA A 463 -17.15 6.05 -3.29
N ARG A 464 -16.54 6.47 -2.18
CA ARG A 464 -17.09 6.33 -0.83
C ARG A 464 -17.61 7.67 -0.30
N MET A 465 -18.87 7.67 0.11
CA MET A 465 -19.49 8.74 0.88
C MET A 465 -19.48 8.39 2.37
N ALA A 466 -19.26 9.39 3.22
CA ALA A 466 -19.43 9.20 4.65
C ALA A 466 -20.89 8.86 4.96
N GLY A 467 -21.12 7.81 5.74
CA GLY A 467 -22.43 7.56 6.34
C GLY A 467 -22.69 8.52 7.51
N PRO A 468 -23.94 8.65 7.98
CA PRO A 468 -24.18 9.26 9.29
C PRO A 468 -23.38 8.54 10.38
N GLU A 469 -23.11 9.21 11.50
CA GLU A 469 -22.35 8.63 12.62
C GLU A 469 -22.88 7.23 12.99
N ASN A 470 -21.99 6.23 13.06
CA ASN A 470 -22.27 4.82 13.35
C ASN A 470 -22.95 3.98 12.24
N ALA A 471 -23.08 4.49 11.02
CA ALA A 471 -23.52 3.69 9.86
C ALA A 471 -22.35 3.25 8.97
N GLU A 472 -22.48 2.09 8.32
CA GLU A 472 -21.58 1.74 7.21
C GLU A 472 -21.69 2.83 6.12
N GLY A 473 -20.54 3.32 5.65
CA GLY A 473 -20.51 4.33 4.59
C GLY A 473 -21.11 3.78 3.30
N ARG A 474 -21.74 4.65 2.51
CA ARG A 474 -22.22 4.27 1.18
C ARG A 474 -21.05 4.27 0.22
N THR A 475 -20.81 3.14 -0.45
CA THR A 475 -19.76 3.00 -1.46
C THR A 475 -20.39 2.62 -2.79
N LEU A 476 -19.98 3.32 -3.84
CA LEU A 476 -20.29 3.03 -5.24
C LEU A 476 -19.00 2.53 -5.91
N VAL A 477 -19.09 1.44 -6.65
CA VAL A 477 -17.97 0.94 -7.47
C VAL A 477 -18.36 1.07 -8.93
N PHE A 478 -17.55 1.78 -9.69
CA PHE A 478 -17.65 1.85 -11.15
C PHE A 478 -16.66 0.83 -11.70
N ARG A 479 -17.17 -0.33 -12.09
CA ARG A 479 -16.33 -1.39 -12.64
C ARG A 479 -15.88 -1.06 -14.04
N THR A 480 -14.62 -1.35 -14.34
CA THR A 480 -14.13 -1.34 -15.71
C THR A 480 -14.54 -2.62 -16.43
N ALA A 481 -14.80 -2.52 -17.73
CA ALA A 481 -15.12 -3.66 -18.58
C ALA A 481 -13.99 -3.86 -19.59
N ARG A 482 -13.41 -5.06 -19.58
CA ARG A 482 -12.33 -5.45 -20.49
C ARG A 482 -12.88 -5.83 -21.87
N GLY A 483 -12.86 -4.91 -22.84
CA GLY A 483 -13.34 -5.18 -24.20
C GLY A 483 -14.78 -5.68 -24.23
N ASP A 484 -15.22 -6.36 -25.31
CA ASP A 484 -16.62 -6.78 -25.56
C ASP A 484 -17.17 -7.86 -24.58
N ALA A 485 -16.96 -7.72 -23.28
CA ALA A 485 -17.74 -8.43 -22.28
C ALA A 485 -19.10 -7.69 -22.11
N PRO A 486 -20.23 -8.42 -22.18
CA PRO A 486 -21.58 -7.84 -22.18
C PRO A 486 -21.96 -7.07 -20.91
#